data_AF-A0A314Y1V3-F1
#
_entry.id   AF-A0A314Y1V3-F1
#
_cell.length_a   1.000
_cell.length_b   1.000
_cell.length_c   1.000
_cell.angle_alpha   90.00
_cell.angle_beta   90.00
_cell.angle_gamma   90.00
#
_symmetry.space_group_name_H-M   'P 1'
#
loop_
_entity.id
_entity.type
_entity.pdbx_description
1 polymer ?
#
loop_
_entity_poly.entity_id
_entity_poly.type
_entity_poly.pdbx_seq_one_letter_code
_entity_poly.pdbx_strand_id
1 'polypeptide(L)'
;MSLAAQPKNLQIENVVLNLPRNIRCNKCRNTMAKDTKINSRKEKSSGNLEYLGIKNTRFHFNCTQCSAGIVLRTNPQLSRVLCESDATLFCGDQLPGRLPYGLEELRQKKHKRKMEEVGDAMKSLDLEREI
;
A
#
# COMPACT_ATOMS: atom_id res chain seq x y z
N MET A 1 34.68 6.56 -14.60
CA MET A 1 33.30 6.61 -14.10
C MET A 1 32.79 5.19 -13.98
N SER A 2 32.50 4.76 -12.75
CA SER A 2 32.12 3.38 -12.40
C SER A 2 30.83 2.98 -13.09
N LEU A 3 30.90 1.96 -13.95
CA LEU A 3 29.72 1.28 -14.48
C LEU A 3 28.97 0.67 -13.30
N ALA A 4 27.81 1.25 -12.96
CA ALA A 4 26.93 0.70 -11.95
C ALA A 4 26.63 -0.77 -12.32
N ALA A 5 27.02 -1.68 -11.42
CA ALA A 5 26.81 -3.10 -11.58
C ALA A 5 25.34 -3.35 -11.92
N GLN A 6 25.08 -3.88 -13.12
CA GLN A 6 23.75 -4.33 -13.49
C GLN A 6 23.32 -5.38 -12.45
N PRO A 7 22.19 -5.18 -11.73
CA PRO A 7 21.77 -6.14 -10.74
C PRO A 7 21.49 -7.48 -11.44
N LYS A 8 22.24 -8.50 -11.01
CA LYS A 8 22.21 -9.88 -11.51
C LYS A 8 20.76 -10.34 -11.67
N ASN A 9 20.42 -10.72 -12.91
CA ASN A 9 19.21 -11.45 -13.32
C ASN A 9 18.22 -11.71 -12.18
N LEU A 10 17.36 -10.71 -11.91
CA LEU A 10 16.11 -10.97 -11.22
C LEU A 10 15.43 -12.07 -12.04
N GLN A 11 15.15 -13.23 -11.44
CA GLN A 11 14.45 -14.31 -12.13
C GLN A 11 13.07 -13.76 -12.55
N ILE A 12 12.97 -13.34 -13.82
CA ILE A 12 11.74 -12.86 -14.43
C ILE A 12 10.97 -14.09 -14.85
N GLU A 13 9.93 -14.42 -14.09
CA GLU A 13 9.01 -15.51 -14.42
C GLU A 13 7.78 -14.91 -15.11
N ASN A 14 7.38 -15.46 -16.26
CA ASN A 14 6.13 -15.08 -16.91
C ASN A 14 4.96 -15.78 -16.18
N VAL A 15 4.01 -15.00 -15.66
CA VAL A 15 2.89 -15.49 -14.85
C VAL A 15 1.60 -14.80 -15.27
N VAL A 16 0.50 -15.54 -15.36
CA VAL A 16 -0.83 -14.96 -15.53
C VAL A 16 -1.35 -14.48 -14.17
N LEU A 17 -1.64 -13.19 -14.06
CA LEU A 17 -2.17 -12.55 -12.86
C LEU A 17 -3.66 -12.24 -13.06
N ASN A 18 -4.49 -12.50 -12.06
CA ASN A 18 -5.81 -11.91 -11.93
C ASN A 18 -5.69 -10.58 -11.18
N LEU A 19 -6.20 -9.49 -11.76
CA LEU A 19 -6.12 -8.18 -11.10
C LEU A 19 -6.83 -8.17 -9.73
N PRO A 20 -6.14 -7.81 -8.63
CA PRO A 20 -6.74 -7.84 -7.30
C PRO A 20 -7.77 -6.72 -7.07
N ARG A 21 -7.67 -5.62 -7.83
CA ARG A 21 -8.55 -4.44 -7.77
C ARG A 21 -8.66 -3.79 -9.15
N ASN A 22 -9.64 -2.91 -9.32
CA ASN A 22 -9.78 -2.10 -10.53
C ASN A 22 -8.58 -1.14 -10.65
N ILE A 23 -7.97 -1.07 -11.83
CA ILE A 23 -6.82 -0.22 -12.12
C ILE A 23 -7.20 0.73 -13.23
N ARG A 24 -6.99 2.02 -13.02
CA ARG A 24 -7.13 3.04 -14.05
C ARG A 24 -5.75 3.45 -14.55
N CYS A 25 -5.52 3.31 -15.86
CA CYS A 25 -4.30 3.80 -16.47
C CYS A 25 -4.33 5.32 -16.57
N ASN A 26 -3.29 6.03 -16.15
CA ASN A 26 -3.27 7.49 -16.23
C ASN A 26 -3.07 7.99 -17.67
N LYS A 27 -2.43 7.20 -18.56
CA LYS A 27 -2.16 7.60 -19.94
C LYS A 27 -3.41 7.60 -20.82
N CYS A 28 -4.15 6.49 -20.88
CA CYS A 28 -5.34 6.37 -21.73
C CYS A 28 -6.66 6.48 -20.97
N ARG A 29 -6.63 6.62 -19.64
CA ARG A 29 -7.82 6.64 -18.76
C ARG A 29 -8.67 5.37 -18.82
N ASN A 30 -8.23 4.32 -19.53
CA ASN A 30 -8.88 3.03 -19.54
C ASN A 30 -8.84 2.39 -18.15
N THR A 31 -9.94 1.73 -17.78
CA THR A 31 -10.07 1.06 -16.49
C THR A 31 -10.11 -0.45 -16.72
N MET A 32 -9.13 -1.16 -16.17
CA MET A 32 -9.10 -2.61 -16.13
C MET A 32 -9.84 -3.08 -14.87
N ALA A 33 -10.83 -3.95 -15.06
CA ALA A 33 -11.64 -4.44 -13.97
C ALA A 33 -10.88 -5.44 -13.09
N LYS A 34 -11.33 -5.58 -11.84
CA LYS A 34 -10.94 -6.66 -10.95
C LYS A 34 -11.11 -8.01 -11.65
N ASP A 35 -10.23 -8.95 -11.35
CA ASP A 35 -10.24 -10.32 -11.86
C ASP A 35 -10.00 -10.45 -13.38
N THR A 36 -9.59 -9.37 -14.05
CA THR A 36 -9.10 -9.44 -15.43
C THR A 36 -7.81 -10.26 -15.47
N LYS A 37 -7.77 -11.28 -16.34
CA LYS A 37 -6.60 -12.12 -16.60
C LYS A 37 -5.59 -11.35 -17.46
N ILE A 38 -4.40 -11.10 -16.92
CA ILE A 38 -3.35 -10.36 -17.62
C ILE A 38 -2.04 -11.14 -17.57
N ASN A 39 -1.36 -11.21 -18.70
CA ASN A 39 0.01 -11.73 -18.77
C ASN A 39 0.95 -10.75 -18.07
N SER A 40 1.63 -11.21 -17.03
CA SER A 40 2.51 -10.40 -16.22
C SER A 40 3.90 -11.02 -16.11
N ARG A 41 4.90 -10.16 -15.90
CA ARG A 41 6.27 -10.56 -15.57
C ARG A 41 6.46 -10.39 -14.08
N LYS A 42 6.73 -11.49 -13.39
CA LYS A 42 6.96 -11.53 -11.95
C LYS A 42 8.46 -11.35 -11.69
N GLU A 43 8.80 -10.28 -10.99
CA GLU A 43 10.15 -10.03 -10.51
C GLU A 43 10.19 -10.22 -8.99
N LYS A 44 11.06 -11.12 -8.54
CA LYS A 44 11.40 -11.26 -7.12
C LYS A 44 12.39 -10.14 -6.78
N SER A 45 12.02 -9.20 -5.90
CA SER A 45 12.97 -8.16 -5.48
C SER A 45 14.16 -8.79 -4.75
N SER A 46 15.37 -8.64 -5.31
CA SER A 46 16.62 -9.08 -4.67
C SER A 46 17.13 -8.12 -3.57
N GLY A 47 16.44 -7.00 -3.33
CA GLY A 47 16.82 -6.03 -2.30
C GLY A 47 16.09 -6.25 -0.98
N ASN A 48 16.87 -6.36 0.12
CA ASN A 48 16.69 -6.16 1.58
C ASN A 48 15.34 -5.73 2.21
N LEU A 49 14.20 -5.81 1.51
CA LEU A 49 12.86 -5.48 2.00
C LEU A 49 12.08 -6.77 2.24
N GLU A 50 12.70 -7.68 2.99
CA GLU A 50 12.04 -8.86 3.55
C GLU A 50 11.38 -8.44 4.85
N TYR A 51 10.05 -8.31 4.85
CA TYR A 51 9.31 -8.14 6.09
C TYR A 51 8.98 -9.53 6.64
N LEU A 52 9.50 -9.86 7.83
CA LEU A 52 9.30 -11.18 8.48
C LEU A 52 9.67 -12.37 7.58
N GLY A 53 10.66 -12.21 6.68
CA GLY A 53 11.07 -13.24 5.71
C GLY A 53 10.19 -13.36 4.47
N ILE A 54 9.14 -12.55 4.34
CA ILE A 54 8.28 -12.50 3.14
C ILE A 54 8.89 -11.52 2.13
N LYS A 55 9.22 -12.03 0.95
CA LYS A 55 9.83 -11.26 -0.14
C LYS A 55 8.79 -10.43 -0.89
N ASN A 56 9.10 -9.16 -1.10
CA ASN A 56 8.31 -8.28 -1.96
C ASN A 56 8.39 -8.75 -3.42
N THR A 57 7.22 -8.97 -4.03
CA THR A 57 7.11 -9.33 -5.44
C THR A 57 6.62 -8.12 -6.22
N ARG A 58 7.26 -7.87 -7.37
CA ARG A 58 6.82 -6.89 -8.36
C ARG A 58 6.23 -7.60 -9.57
N PHE A 59 5.12 -7.08 -10.08
CA PHE A 59 4.47 -7.56 -11.29
C PHE A 59 4.46 -6.44 -12.31
N HIS A 60 5.05 -6.71 -13.47
CA HIS A 60 5.04 -5.81 -14.62
C HIS A 60 4.05 -6.32 -15.64
N PHE A 61 3.14 -5.47 -16.09
CA PHE A 61 2.25 -5.80 -17.18
C PHE A 61 1.90 -4.54 -17.97
N ASN A 62 1.32 -4.73 -19.14
CA ASN A 62 1.00 -3.63 -20.03
C ASN A 62 -0.49 -3.34 -19.99
N CYS A 63 -0.87 -2.07 -20.09
CA CYS A 63 -2.26 -1.69 -20.29
C CYS A 63 -2.80 -2.29 -21.59
N THR A 64 -4.03 -2.77 -21.57
CA THR A 64 -4.69 -3.41 -22.71
C THR A 64 -4.93 -2.49 -23.90
N GLN A 65 -4.96 -1.17 -23.70
CA GLN A 65 -5.21 -0.19 -24.77
C GLN A 65 -3.97 0.57 -25.24
N CYS A 66 -3.19 1.14 -24.32
CA CYS A 66 -2.05 2.00 -24.67
C CYS A 66 -0.69 1.33 -24.54
N SER A 67 -0.66 0.05 -24.16
CA SER A 67 0.56 -0.72 -23.91
C SER A 67 1.54 -0.08 -22.91
N ALA A 68 1.07 0.89 -22.12
CA ALA A 68 1.86 1.50 -21.07
C ALA A 68 2.21 0.45 -20.00
N GLY A 69 3.49 0.39 -19.63
CA GLY A 69 3.95 -0.47 -18.54
C GLY A 69 3.40 0.01 -17.20
N ILE A 70 2.78 -0.91 -16.47
CA ILE A 70 2.24 -0.70 -15.13
C ILE A 70 2.95 -1.68 -14.20
N VAL A 71 3.44 -1.17 -13.08
CA VAL A 71 4.11 -1.97 -12.05
C VAL A 71 3.26 -2.02 -10.79
N LEU A 72 2.93 -3.25 -10.38
CA LEU A 72 2.32 -3.53 -9.08
C LEU A 72 3.35 -4.13 -8.14
N ARG A 73 3.34 -3.67 -6.90
CA ARG A 73 4.19 -4.19 -5.83
C ARG A 73 3.33 -4.68 -4.68
N THR A 74 3.62 -5.89 -4.20
CA THR A 74 3.00 -6.41 -2.99
C THR A 74 3.67 -5.82 -1.76
N ASN A 75 2.88 -5.31 -0.81
CA ASN A 75 3.34 -4.91 0.52
C ASN A 75 2.87 -5.93 1.58
N PRO A 76 3.78 -6.73 2.17
CA PRO A 76 3.46 -7.76 3.17
C PRO A 76 3.00 -7.19 4.51
N GLN A 77 3.40 -5.97 4.89
CA GLN A 77 2.97 -5.36 6.16
C GLN A 77 1.49 -5.02 6.17
N LEU A 78 0.98 -4.55 5.03
CA LEU A 78 -0.40 -4.09 4.90
C LEU A 78 -1.32 -5.11 4.21
N SER A 79 -0.77 -6.26 3.80
CA SER A 79 -1.46 -7.26 2.96
C SER A 79 -2.17 -6.62 1.76
N ARG A 80 -1.52 -5.61 1.15
CA ARG A 80 -2.10 -4.78 0.08
C ARG A 80 -1.14 -4.70 -1.09
N VAL A 81 -1.72 -4.55 -2.28
CA VAL A 81 -0.98 -4.26 -3.50
C VAL A 81 -0.93 -2.75 -3.69
N LEU A 82 0.27 -2.24 -3.96
CA LEU A 82 0.56 -0.85 -4.27
C LEU A 82 0.90 -0.74 -5.76
N CYS A 83 0.57 0.40 -6.38
CA CYS A 83 1.00 0.70 -7.74
C CYS A 83 2.18 1.68 -7.66
N GLU A 84 3.33 1.30 -8.23
CA GLU A 84 4.53 2.15 -8.27
C GLU A 84 4.57 3.03 -9.54
N SER A 85 3.81 2.69 -10.58
CA SER A 85 3.76 3.41 -11.87
C SER A 85 2.53 4.33 -11.98
N ASP A 86 2.44 5.06 -13.11
CA ASP A 86 1.34 5.96 -13.47
C ASP A 86 -0.02 5.25 -13.71
N ALA A 87 -0.52 4.56 -12.70
CA ALA A 87 -1.86 4.04 -12.65
C ALA A 87 -2.46 4.25 -11.26
N THR A 88 -3.73 4.64 -11.23
CA THR A 88 -4.49 4.75 -9.99
C THR A 88 -5.16 3.42 -9.70
N LEU A 89 -4.81 2.81 -8.58
CA LEU A 89 -5.60 1.72 -8.02
C LEU A 89 -6.87 2.33 -7.43
N PHE A 90 -8.03 1.84 -7.86
CA PHE A 90 -9.27 2.11 -7.14
C PHE A 90 -9.22 1.30 -5.84
N CYS A 91 -8.72 1.95 -4.80
CA CYS A 91 -8.87 1.48 -3.46
C CYS A 91 -10.34 1.71 -3.09
N GLY A 92 -11.12 0.66 -2.81
CA GLY A 92 -12.47 0.85 -2.23
C GLY A 92 -12.46 1.63 -0.90
N ASP A 93 -11.28 1.87 -0.34
CA ASP A 93 -11.04 2.69 0.85
C ASP A 93 -10.80 4.18 0.52
N GLN A 94 -10.84 4.59 -0.76
CA GLN A 94 -10.82 6.01 -1.19
C GLN A 94 -12.22 6.65 -1.20
N LEU A 95 -13.24 5.98 -0.65
CA LEU A 95 -14.46 6.69 -0.25
C LEU A 95 -14.09 7.67 0.87
N PRO A 96 -14.41 8.97 0.73
CA PRO A 96 -14.17 9.95 1.78
C PRO A 96 -14.87 9.46 3.06
N GLY A 97 -14.09 9.17 4.11
CA GLY A 97 -14.60 8.72 5.42
C GLY A 97 -14.20 7.32 5.87
N ARG A 98 -13.61 6.45 5.01
CA ARG A 98 -13.04 5.18 5.47
C ARG A 98 -11.55 5.32 5.75
N LEU A 99 -11.16 5.28 7.02
CA LEU A 99 -9.76 5.20 7.39
C LEU A 99 -9.23 3.78 7.10
N PRO A 100 -7.92 3.62 6.82
CA PRO A 100 -7.33 2.30 6.75
C PRO A 100 -7.65 1.51 8.04
N TYR A 101 -8.05 0.25 7.88
CA TYR A 101 -8.32 -0.68 8.99
C TYR A 101 -7.19 -0.62 10.03
N GLY A 102 -7.52 -0.28 11.29
CA GLY A 102 -6.59 -0.10 12.41
C GLY A 102 -6.22 1.35 12.77
N LEU A 103 -6.37 2.32 11.85
CA LEU A 103 -6.08 3.73 12.15
C LEU A 103 -7.19 4.40 13.00
N GLU A 104 -8.41 3.88 12.90
CA GLU A 104 -9.58 4.29 13.69
C GLU A 104 -9.38 3.97 15.18
N GLU A 105 -8.92 2.75 15.47
CA GLU A 105 -8.61 2.29 16.82
C GLU A 105 -7.45 3.08 17.43
N LEU A 106 -6.41 3.38 16.65
CA LEU A 106 -5.30 4.25 17.07
C LEU A 106 -5.78 5.67 17.41
N ARG A 107 -6.69 6.23 16.60
CA ARG A 107 -7.29 7.54 16.84
C ARG A 107 -8.15 7.54 18.10
N GLN A 108 -8.99 6.53 18.31
CA GLN A 108 -9.80 6.35 19.52
C GLN A 108 -8.93 6.15 20.76
N LYS A 109 -7.87 5.33 20.68
CA LYS A 109 -6.91 5.17 21.79
C LYS A 109 -6.20 6.48 22.12
N LYS A 110 -5.79 7.27 21.13
CA LYS A 110 -5.22 8.61 21.35
C LYS A 110 -6.22 9.56 22.01
N HIS A 111 -7.48 9.53 21.57
CA HIS A 111 -8.53 10.36 22.14
C HIS A 111 -8.83 9.98 23.59
N LYS A 112 -8.90 8.68 23.89
CA LYS A 112 -9.11 8.16 25.24
C LYS A 112 -8.00 8.60 26.21
N ARG A 113 -6.72 8.44 25.81
CA ARG A 113 -5.57 8.91 26.61
C ARG A 113 -5.63 10.40 26.90
N LYS A 114 -5.98 11.22 25.91
CA LYS A 114 -6.14 12.67 26.09
C LYS A 114 -7.27 13.03 27.06
N MET A 115 -8.39 12.29 27.03
CA MET A 115 -9.50 12.56 27.96
C MET A 115 -9.16 12.11 29.39
N GLU A 116 -8.41 11.02 29.55
CA GLU A 116 -7.88 10.57 30.86
C GLU A 116 -6.89 11.60 31.42
N GLU A 117 -5.94 12.09 30.61
CA GLU A 117 -4.98 13.15 30.99
C GLU A 117 -5.67 14.46 31.40
N VAL A 118 -6.74 14.86 30.69
CA VAL A 118 -7.53 16.06 31.06
C VAL A 118 -8.34 15.83 32.33
N GLY A 119 -8.87 14.62 32.55
CA GLY A 119 -9.57 14.26 33.78
C GLY A 119 -8.66 14.28 35.01
N ASP A 120 -7.44 13.76 34.88
CA ASP A 120 -6.43 13.78 35.94
C ASP A 120 -5.95 15.21 36.25
N ALA A 121 -5.80 16.08 35.23
CA ALA A 121 -5.46 17.48 35.41
C ALA A 121 -6.58 18.28 36.11
N MET A 122 -7.85 17.96 35.85
CA MET A 122 -8.98 18.66 36.48
C MET A 122 -9.12 18.26 37.96
N LYS A 123 -8.93 16.98 38.26
CA LYS A 123 -9.02 16.43 39.60
C LYS A 123 -7.90 16.92 40.54
N SER A 124 -6.72 17.19 39.99
CA SER A 124 -5.60 17.78 40.75
C SER A 124 -5.89 19.24 41.13
N LEU A 125 -6.48 20.03 40.23
CA LEU A 125 -6.88 21.41 40.51
C LEU A 125 -8.00 21.51 41.56
N ASP A 126 -8.92 20.53 41.58
CA ASP A 126 -9.98 20.49 42.59
C ASP A 126 -9.42 20.11 43.97
N LEU A 127 -8.43 19.22 44.04
CA LEU A 127 -7.74 18.88 45.28
C LEU A 127 -6.90 20.04 45.83
N GLU A 128 -6.32 20.87 44.97
CA GLU A 128 -5.62 22.10 45.34
C GLU A 128 -6.56 23.22 45.82
N ARG A 129 -7.85 23.16 45.47
CA ARG A 129 -8.89 24.11 45.91
C ARG A 129 -9.53 23.77 47.26
N GLU A 130 -9.39 22.53 47.72
CA GLU A 130 -9.94 22.04 48.99
C GLU A 130 -8.93 22.12 50.15
N ILE A 131 -7.74 22.70 49.93
CA ILE A 131 -6.69 22.95 50.94
C ILE A 131 -6.77 24.40 51.44
#